data_AF-A0A964K817-F1
#
_entry.id   AF-A0A964K817-F1
#
_cell.length_a   1.000
_cell.length_b   1.000
_cell.length_c   1.000
_cell.angle_alpha   90.00
_cell.angle_beta   90.00
_cell.angle_gamma   90.00
#
_symmetry.space_group_name_H-M   'P 1'
#
loop_
_entity.id
_entity.type
_entity.pdbx_description
1 polymer ?
#
loop_
_entity_poly.entity_id
_entity_poly.type
_entity_poly.pdbx_seq_one_letter_code
_entity_poly.pdbx_strand_id
1 'polypeptide(L)'
;MLLMTIADFVTAEEIATLRGALARHPSVDGRLTAQGDARRAKRNMELSREGEAVKALDEVVAGAIRRSARFAVVALPKATTRPIYSRYAPGMAYGPHVDDAIMSPHATPLRTDLAVTIFLSESSDYDGGQLVIEFSPVHGQRVKLPAGAAVIYPANTVHRARPSRAASG
;
A
#
# COMPACT_ATOMS: atom_id res chain seq x y z
N MET A 1 0.32 13.84 -15.98
CA MET A 1 0.62 12.60 -15.24
C MET A 1 0.34 12.85 -13.77
N LEU A 2 -0.52 12.03 -13.15
CA LEU A 2 -1.09 12.32 -11.84
C LEU A 2 -0.36 11.53 -10.76
N LEU A 3 0.42 12.21 -9.92
CA LEU A 3 0.75 11.72 -8.59
C LEU A 3 0.18 12.70 -7.59
N MET A 4 -0.63 12.20 -6.67
CA MET A 4 -1.22 13.02 -5.63
C MET A 4 -0.99 12.42 -4.26
N THR A 5 -0.67 13.28 -3.30
CA THR A 5 -0.64 12.92 -1.89
C THR A 5 -1.84 13.52 -1.16
N ILE A 6 -2.35 12.80 -0.18
CA ILE A 6 -3.39 13.27 0.75
C ILE A 6 -2.82 13.09 2.16
N ALA A 7 -2.60 14.20 2.86
CA ALA A 7 -2.26 14.16 4.28
C ALA A 7 -3.46 13.69 5.10
N ASP A 8 -3.20 13.06 6.25
CA ASP A 8 -4.24 12.67 7.23
C ASP A 8 -5.40 11.86 6.63
N PHE A 9 -5.06 11.00 5.65
CA PHE A 9 -6.00 10.16 4.94
C PHE A 9 -6.66 9.14 5.86
N VAL A 10 -5.90 8.58 6.79
CA VAL A 10 -6.42 7.90 8.00
C VAL A 10 -5.98 8.67 9.24
N THR A 11 -6.82 8.69 10.27
CA THR A 11 -6.57 9.44 11.51
C THR A 11 -5.57 8.73 12.43
N ALA A 12 -5.03 9.44 13.43
CA ALA A 12 -4.13 8.84 14.42
C ALA A 12 -4.78 7.66 15.19
N GLU A 13 -6.06 7.75 15.49
CA GLU A 13 -6.83 6.68 16.15
C GLU A 13 -7.02 5.45 15.24
N GLU A 14 -7.32 5.70 13.96
CA GLU A 14 -7.41 4.65 12.93
C GLU A 14 -6.04 3.97 12.74
N ILE A 15 -4.94 4.73 12.71
CA ILE A 15 -3.58 4.19 12.66
C ILE A 15 -3.29 3.31 13.88
N ALA A 16 -3.64 3.77 15.09
CA ALA A 16 -3.45 2.99 16.31
C ALA A 16 -4.23 1.66 16.25
N THR A 17 -5.47 1.71 15.78
CA THR A 17 -6.32 0.51 15.57
C THR A 17 -5.68 -0.45 14.57
N LEU A 18 -5.28 0.06 13.40
CA LEU A 18 -4.63 -0.72 12.35
C LEU A 18 -3.33 -1.36 12.87
N ARG A 19 -2.42 -0.58 13.44
CA ARG A 19 -1.14 -1.08 13.97
C ARG A 19 -1.33 -2.10 15.09
N GLY A 20 -2.27 -1.85 16.01
CA GLY A 20 -2.56 -2.75 17.12
C GLY A 20 -3.10 -4.11 16.66
N ALA A 21 -3.91 -4.13 15.60
CA ALA A 21 -4.34 -5.39 14.98
C ALA A 21 -3.20 -6.07 14.22
N LEU A 22 -2.47 -5.32 13.38
CA LEU A 22 -1.34 -5.85 12.60
C LEU A 22 -0.23 -6.45 13.46
N ALA A 23 -0.06 -5.99 14.70
CA ALA A 23 0.89 -6.56 15.65
C ALA A 23 0.47 -7.91 16.24
N ARG A 24 -0.83 -8.22 16.26
CA ARG A 24 -1.40 -9.43 16.90
C ARG A 24 -1.79 -10.51 15.90
N HIS A 25 -2.14 -10.12 14.68
CA HIS A 25 -2.58 -11.05 13.66
C HIS A 25 -1.42 -11.68 12.89
N PRO A 26 -1.54 -12.95 12.49
CA PRO A 26 -0.49 -13.64 11.76
C PRO A 26 -0.23 -12.97 10.42
N SER A 27 1.04 -12.89 10.06
CA SER A 27 1.50 -12.45 8.75
C SER A 27 2.02 -13.64 7.94
N VAL A 28 1.77 -13.63 6.64
CA VAL A 28 2.22 -14.64 5.67
C VAL A 28 3.22 -14.03 4.69
N ASP A 29 3.92 -14.88 3.93
CA ASP A 29 4.82 -14.43 2.86
C ASP A 29 4.02 -13.67 1.79
N GLY A 30 4.37 -12.41 1.54
CA GLY A 30 3.64 -11.58 0.58
C GLY A 30 3.81 -12.01 -0.88
N ARG A 31 4.70 -12.96 -1.19
CA ARG A 31 4.75 -13.62 -2.50
C ARG A 31 3.47 -14.38 -2.84
N LEU A 32 2.61 -14.67 -1.87
CA LEU A 32 1.32 -15.32 -2.10
C LEU A 32 0.30 -14.42 -2.82
N THR A 33 0.50 -13.10 -2.81
CA THR A 33 -0.40 -12.11 -3.43
C THR A 33 0.18 -11.48 -4.70
N ALA A 34 1.35 -11.94 -5.16
CA ALA A 34 1.98 -11.45 -6.38
C ALA A 34 2.00 -12.54 -7.45
N GLN A 35 1.80 -12.15 -8.71
CA GLN A 35 1.83 -13.04 -9.87
C GLN A 35 3.09 -12.82 -10.71
N GLY A 36 3.38 -13.78 -11.59
CA GLY A 36 4.44 -13.68 -12.61
C GLY A 36 5.81 -13.26 -12.04
N ASP A 37 6.41 -12.27 -12.71
CA ASP A 37 7.74 -11.75 -12.38
C ASP A 37 7.77 -10.95 -11.08
N ALA A 38 6.67 -10.29 -10.75
CA ALA A 38 6.52 -9.51 -9.52
C ALA A 38 6.69 -10.39 -8.28
N ARG A 39 6.20 -11.65 -8.34
CA ARG A 39 6.40 -12.64 -7.26
C ARG A 39 7.87 -12.89 -6.92
N ARG A 40 8.76 -12.94 -7.92
CA ARG A 40 10.19 -13.19 -7.69
C ARG A 40 10.89 -11.98 -7.08
N ALA A 41 10.41 -10.79 -7.41
CA ALA A 41 10.92 -9.51 -6.92
C ALA A 41 10.40 -9.13 -5.51
N LYS A 42 9.37 -9.82 -5.01
CA LYS A 42 8.70 -9.52 -3.74
C LYS A 42 9.34 -10.25 -2.56
N ARG A 43 9.73 -9.50 -1.54
CA ARG A 43 10.21 -9.97 -0.24
C ARG A 43 9.63 -9.07 0.84
N ASN A 44 8.43 -9.37 1.30
CA ASN A 44 7.74 -8.69 2.39
C ASN A 44 6.84 -9.68 3.15
N MET A 45 6.26 -9.23 4.26
CA MET A 45 5.20 -9.94 4.95
C MET A 45 3.86 -9.24 4.70
N GLU A 46 2.77 -9.98 4.68
CA GLU A 46 1.42 -9.43 4.56
C GLU A 46 0.50 -10.02 5.61
N LEU A 47 -0.47 -9.23 6.08
CA LEU A 47 -1.50 -9.73 6.99
C LEU A 47 -2.22 -10.93 6.38
N SER A 48 -2.34 -12.03 7.13
CA SER A 48 -3.19 -13.16 6.70
C SER A 48 -4.63 -12.69 6.53
N ARG A 49 -5.28 -13.16 5.47
CA ARG A 49 -6.69 -12.85 5.20
C ARG A 49 -7.65 -13.77 5.97
N GLU A 50 -7.12 -14.71 6.74
CA GLU A 50 -7.90 -15.58 7.61
C GLU A 50 -8.34 -14.86 8.89
N GLY A 51 -9.57 -15.16 9.35
CA GLY A 51 -10.14 -14.60 10.56
C GLY A 51 -10.99 -13.34 10.36
N GLU A 52 -11.80 -13.03 11.37
CA GLU A 52 -12.81 -11.96 11.27
C GLU A 52 -12.23 -10.55 11.41
N ALA A 53 -11.10 -10.41 12.10
CA ALA A 53 -10.51 -9.11 12.39
C ALA A 53 -10.10 -8.32 11.13
N VAL A 54 -9.79 -9.01 10.04
CA VAL A 54 -9.42 -8.38 8.77
C VAL A 54 -10.56 -7.54 8.21
N LYS A 55 -11.82 -7.94 8.41
CA LYS A 55 -12.99 -7.18 7.97
C LYS A 55 -13.08 -5.82 8.66
N ALA A 56 -12.78 -5.79 9.97
CA ALA A 56 -12.78 -4.55 10.73
C ALA A 56 -11.70 -3.57 10.24
N LEU A 57 -10.51 -4.09 9.88
CA LEU A 57 -9.44 -3.27 9.31
C LEU A 57 -9.82 -2.73 7.92
N ASP A 58 -10.41 -3.58 7.07
CA ASP A 58 -10.88 -3.16 5.76
C ASP A 58 -11.94 -2.06 5.87
N GLU A 59 -12.80 -2.12 6.90
CA GLU A 59 -13.83 -1.10 7.13
C GLU A 59 -13.23 0.24 7.56
N VAL A 60 -12.11 0.25 8.31
CA VAL A 60 -11.36 1.48 8.63
C VAL A 60 -10.88 2.15 7.35
N VAL A 61 -10.25 1.40 6.45
CA VAL A 61 -9.76 1.93 5.17
C VAL A 61 -10.92 2.37 4.26
N ALA A 62 -12.00 1.60 4.22
CA ALA A 62 -13.21 1.97 3.47
C ALA A 62 -13.84 3.25 4.01
N GLY A 63 -13.89 3.43 5.33
CA GLY A 63 -14.33 4.66 6.00
C GLY A 63 -13.48 5.86 5.59
N ALA A 64 -12.15 5.71 5.59
CA ALA A 64 -11.21 6.74 5.15
C ALA A 64 -11.43 7.17 3.69
N ILE A 65 -11.66 6.21 2.79
CA ILE A 65 -12.00 6.47 1.39
C ILE A 65 -13.31 7.24 1.28
N ARG A 66 -14.36 6.83 2.01
CA ARG A 66 -15.69 7.48 1.98
C ARG A 66 -15.67 8.90 2.54
N ARG A 67 -14.91 9.16 3.61
CA ARG A 67 -14.84 10.50 4.26
C ARG A 67 -14.00 11.50 3.48
N SER A 68 -13.06 11.05 2.65
CA SER A 68 -12.08 11.94 2.02
C SER A 68 -12.63 12.62 0.77
N ALA A 69 -13.09 13.87 0.91
CA ALA A 69 -13.55 14.70 -0.21
C ALA A 69 -12.46 14.86 -1.30
N ARG A 70 -11.19 14.97 -0.89
CA ARG A 70 -10.05 15.05 -1.83
C ARG A 70 -9.87 13.75 -2.61
N PHE A 71 -10.01 12.60 -1.96
CA PHE A 71 -9.96 11.31 -2.65
C PHE A 71 -11.09 11.16 -3.66
N ALA A 72 -12.31 11.57 -3.29
CA ALA A 72 -13.47 11.50 -4.17
C ALA A 72 -13.25 12.23 -5.50
N VAL A 73 -12.67 13.44 -5.48
CA VAL A 73 -12.46 14.23 -6.70
C VAL A 73 -11.20 13.82 -7.49
N VAL A 74 -10.19 13.25 -6.83
CA VAL A 74 -8.93 12.86 -7.48
C VAL A 74 -9.01 11.46 -8.07
N ALA A 75 -9.67 10.54 -7.37
CA ALA A 75 -9.73 9.14 -7.75
C ALA A 75 -11.03 8.75 -8.47
N LEU A 76 -12.11 9.53 -8.30
CA LEU A 76 -13.44 9.25 -8.85
C LEU A 76 -13.82 7.76 -8.73
N PRO A 77 -13.78 7.16 -7.53
CA PRO A 77 -13.78 5.72 -7.38
C PRO A 77 -15.12 5.11 -7.76
N LYS A 78 -15.12 4.23 -8.76
CA LYS A 78 -16.27 3.38 -9.10
C LYS A 78 -16.34 2.12 -8.23
N ALA A 79 -15.17 1.57 -7.89
CA ALA A 79 -15.00 0.38 -7.07
C ALA A 79 -13.59 0.37 -6.46
N THR A 80 -13.39 -0.44 -5.43
CA THR A 80 -12.09 -0.61 -4.75
C THR A 80 -11.78 -2.09 -4.58
N THR A 81 -10.50 -2.44 -4.70
CA THR A 81 -10.02 -3.76 -4.31
C THR A 81 -9.90 -3.84 -2.79
N ARG A 82 -9.76 -5.05 -2.24
CA ARG A 82 -9.50 -5.20 -0.81
C ARG A 82 -8.09 -4.69 -0.48
N PRO A 83 -7.91 -3.94 0.62
CA PRO A 83 -6.59 -3.51 1.05
C PRO A 83 -5.65 -4.70 1.32
N ILE A 84 -4.38 -4.50 0.97
CA ILE A 84 -3.28 -5.38 1.33
C ILE A 84 -2.46 -4.65 2.40
N TYR A 85 -2.29 -5.29 3.56
CA TYR A 85 -1.48 -4.73 4.65
C TYR A 85 -0.09 -5.35 4.61
N SER A 86 0.86 -4.64 4.01
CA SER A 86 2.25 -5.09 3.86
C SER A 86 3.15 -4.56 4.98
N ARG A 87 4.09 -5.41 5.42
CA ARG A 87 5.15 -5.07 6.38
C ARG A 87 6.52 -5.37 5.76
N TYR A 88 7.43 -4.43 5.90
CA TYR A 88 8.81 -4.51 5.39
C TYR A 88 9.80 -4.40 6.56
N ALA A 89 10.29 -5.54 7.04
CA ALA A 89 11.39 -5.59 8.01
C ALA A 89 12.74 -5.21 7.35
N PRO A 90 13.79 -4.88 8.12
CA PRO A 90 15.09 -4.53 7.53
C PRO A 90 15.57 -5.54 6.48
N GLY A 91 15.95 -5.04 5.30
CA GLY A 91 16.39 -5.84 4.16
C GLY A 91 15.28 -6.45 3.30
N MET A 92 14.00 -6.28 3.66
CA MET A 92 12.84 -6.62 2.83
C MET A 92 12.59 -5.53 1.78
N ALA A 93 12.08 -5.92 0.61
CA ALA A 93 11.87 -5.04 -0.53
C ALA A 93 10.83 -5.62 -1.49
N TYR A 94 10.34 -4.79 -2.40
CA TYR A 94 9.59 -5.26 -3.57
C TYR A 94 10.18 -4.59 -4.80
N GLY A 95 10.83 -5.36 -5.66
CA GLY A 95 11.49 -4.85 -6.87
C GLY A 95 10.52 -4.23 -7.89
N PRO A 96 11.07 -3.68 -8.99
CA PRO A 96 10.27 -3.06 -10.05
C PRO A 96 9.18 -3.98 -10.57
N HIS A 97 7.94 -3.50 -10.59
CA HIS A 97 6.79 -4.20 -11.14
C HIS A 97 5.68 -3.20 -11.51
N VAL A 98 4.66 -3.71 -12.21
CA VAL A 98 3.35 -3.07 -12.34
C VAL A 98 2.33 -3.96 -11.66
N ASP A 99 1.23 -3.38 -11.17
CA ASP A 99 0.14 -4.16 -10.61
C ASP A 99 -0.60 -4.96 -11.70
N ASP A 100 -1.29 -6.03 -11.29
CA ASP A 100 -2.16 -6.78 -12.20
C ASP A 100 -3.28 -5.88 -12.71
N ALA A 101 -3.39 -5.74 -14.04
CA ALA A 101 -4.39 -4.85 -14.67
C ALA A 101 -5.84 -5.19 -14.31
N ILE A 102 -6.09 -6.46 -13.94
CA ILE A 102 -7.38 -6.99 -13.48
C ILE A 102 -7.16 -7.74 -12.17
N MET A 103 -7.81 -7.29 -11.10
CA MET A 103 -7.78 -7.94 -9.79
C MET A 103 -9.12 -8.59 -9.46
N SER A 104 -9.14 -9.45 -8.44
CA SER A 104 -10.31 -10.23 -7.99
C SER A 104 -10.91 -11.14 -9.07
N PRO A 105 -10.11 -11.93 -9.82
CA PRO A 105 -10.61 -12.72 -10.95
C PRO A 105 -11.63 -13.81 -10.57
N HIS A 106 -11.63 -14.24 -9.30
CA HIS A 106 -12.57 -15.24 -8.76
C HIS A 106 -13.82 -14.61 -8.09
N ALA A 107 -13.95 -13.29 -8.15
CA ALA A 107 -15.13 -12.54 -7.75
C ALA A 107 -15.56 -11.66 -8.94
N THR A 108 -16.08 -10.46 -8.70
CA THR A 108 -16.26 -9.47 -9.76
C THR A 108 -14.89 -8.92 -10.17
N PRO A 109 -14.42 -9.14 -11.42
CA PRO A 109 -13.13 -8.62 -11.86
C PRO A 109 -13.15 -7.09 -11.86
N LEU A 110 -12.09 -6.50 -11.30
CA LEU A 110 -11.92 -5.05 -11.23
C LEU A 110 -10.69 -4.63 -12.01
N ARG A 111 -10.87 -3.69 -12.94
CA ARG A 111 -9.75 -3.01 -13.60
C ARG A 111 -9.06 -2.07 -12.62
N THR A 112 -7.74 -2.17 -12.51
CA THR A 112 -6.94 -1.30 -11.65
C THR A 112 -6.52 -0.06 -12.41
N ASP A 113 -7.24 1.04 -12.21
CA ASP A 113 -6.90 2.33 -12.83
C ASP A 113 -5.87 3.09 -11.99
N LEU A 114 -6.01 3.04 -10.66
CA LEU A 114 -5.18 3.74 -9.70
C LEU A 114 -4.67 2.78 -8.62
N ALA A 115 -3.40 2.96 -8.24
CA ALA A 115 -2.80 2.37 -7.07
C ALA A 115 -2.77 3.40 -5.93
N VAL A 116 -2.98 2.92 -4.71
CA VAL A 116 -3.00 3.75 -3.50
C VAL A 116 -2.13 3.10 -2.44
N THR A 117 -1.24 3.87 -1.82
CA THR A 117 -0.47 3.42 -0.65
C THR A 117 -0.76 4.34 0.52
N ILE A 118 -1.21 3.77 1.63
CA ILE A 118 -1.43 4.47 2.90
C ILE A 118 -0.26 4.10 3.83
N PHE A 119 0.43 5.11 4.36
CA PHE A 119 1.58 4.89 5.23
C PHE A 119 1.10 4.68 6.68
N LEU A 120 1.50 3.57 7.31
CA LEU A 120 1.08 3.21 8.68
C LEU A 120 2.21 3.28 9.72
N SER A 121 3.41 3.64 9.28
CA SER A 121 4.59 3.80 10.14
C SER A 121 5.16 5.20 9.93
N GLU A 122 5.70 5.80 10.99
CA GLU A 122 6.27 7.13 10.85
C GLU A 122 7.47 7.09 9.94
N SER A 123 7.62 8.13 9.12
CA SER A 123 8.75 8.22 8.20
C SER A 123 10.10 8.24 8.94
N SER A 124 10.15 8.67 10.20
CA SER A 124 11.33 8.63 11.05
C SER A 124 11.68 7.23 11.59
N ASP A 125 10.73 6.27 11.57
CA ASP A 125 10.93 4.95 12.21
C ASP A 125 11.84 4.01 11.40
N TYR A 126 12.14 4.35 10.15
CA TYR A 126 12.92 3.51 9.25
C TYR A 126 13.77 4.31 8.27
N ASP A 127 14.95 3.83 7.93
CA ASP A 127 15.76 4.35 6.83
C ASP A 127 15.47 3.58 5.54
N GLY A 128 15.61 4.25 4.39
CA GLY A 128 15.23 3.65 3.11
C GLY A 128 13.71 3.47 3.00
N GLY A 129 13.25 2.31 2.53
CA GLY A 129 11.83 1.96 2.48
C GLY A 129 10.97 2.82 1.54
N GLN A 130 11.58 3.70 0.74
CA GLN A 130 10.82 4.59 -0.13
C GLN A 130 10.09 3.79 -1.21
N LEU A 131 8.83 4.17 -1.45
CA LEU A 131 8.13 3.81 -2.67
C LEU A 131 8.72 4.64 -3.82
N VAL A 132 9.23 3.99 -4.85
CA VAL A 132 9.72 4.65 -6.06
C VAL A 132 8.72 4.40 -7.17
N ILE A 133 8.19 5.46 -7.75
CA ILE A 133 7.21 5.42 -8.84
C ILE A 133 7.90 5.96 -10.10
N GLU A 134 8.09 5.12 -11.11
CA GLU A 134 8.86 5.39 -12.31
C GLU A 134 7.97 5.87 -13.44
N PHE A 135 8.03 7.18 -13.69
CA PHE A 135 7.24 7.85 -14.71
C PHE A 135 7.90 7.81 -16.09
N SER A 136 9.21 7.62 -16.12
CA SER A 136 9.99 7.36 -17.33
C SER A 136 11.24 6.55 -16.94
N PRO A 137 11.93 5.92 -17.90
CA PRO A 137 13.15 5.13 -17.61
C PRO A 137 14.24 5.88 -16.85
N VAL A 138 14.24 7.22 -16.94
CA VAL A 138 15.25 8.10 -16.33
C VAL A 138 14.73 8.95 -15.18
N HIS A 139 13.41 8.97 -14.93
CA HIS A 139 12.79 9.77 -13.86
C HIS A 139 11.81 8.92 -13.05
N GLY A 140 12.09 8.78 -11.76
CA GLY A 140 11.16 8.23 -10.78
C GLY A 140 11.05 9.12 -9.56
N GLN A 141 9.85 9.23 -9.01
CA GLN A 141 9.60 9.96 -7.77
C GLN A 141 9.74 9.02 -6.57
N ARG A 142 10.51 9.45 -5.57
CA ARG A 142 10.64 8.74 -4.29
C ARG A 142 9.62 9.31 -3.32
N VAL A 143 8.81 8.43 -2.75
CA VAL A 143 7.73 8.77 -1.83
C VAL A 143 7.95 8.06 -0.50
N LYS A 144 7.94 8.84 0.57
CA LYS A 144 7.99 8.39 1.96
C LYS A 144 7.28 9.44 2.78
N LEU A 145 6.05 9.15 3.20
CA LEU A 145 5.16 10.12 3.84
C LEU A 145 5.03 9.82 5.34
N PRO A 146 4.59 10.79 6.16
CA PRO A 146 4.20 10.56 7.55
C PRO A 146 3.12 9.48 7.66
N ALA A 147 2.98 8.87 8.84
CA ALA A 147 1.90 7.93 9.06
C ALA A 147 0.55 8.65 8.86
N GLY A 148 -0.42 7.94 8.29
CA GLY A 148 -1.74 8.47 7.97
C GLY A 148 -1.87 9.10 6.60
N ALA A 149 -0.77 9.50 5.97
CA ALA A 149 -0.80 10.04 4.62
C ALA A 149 -0.97 8.93 3.57
N ALA A 150 -1.57 9.29 2.44
CA ALA A 150 -1.72 8.42 1.28
C ALA A 150 -1.05 9.03 0.03
N VAL A 151 -0.57 8.17 -0.87
CA VAL A 151 -0.17 8.52 -2.24
C VAL A 151 -1.03 7.75 -3.24
N ILE A 152 -1.41 8.42 -4.33
CA ILE A 152 -2.27 7.92 -5.40
C ILE A 152 -1.55 8.14 -6.74
N TYR A 153 -1.50 7.11 -7.59
CA TYR A 153 -0.83 7.13 -8.89
C TYR A 153 -1.44 6.09 -9.84
N PRO A 154 -1.19 6.16 -11.18
CA PRO A 154 -1.72 5.19 -12.13
C PRO A 154 -1.14 3.79 -11.87
N ALA A 155 -2.00 2.77 -11.77
CA ALA A 155 -1.58 1.41 -11.42
C ALA A 155 -0.68 0.75 -12.49
N ASN A 156 -0.73 1.26 -13.73
CA ASN A 156 0.15 0.84 -14.82
C ASN A 156 1.56 1.48 -14.79
N THR A 157 1.90 2.20 -13.71
CA THR A 157 3.22 2.80 -13.55
C THR A 157 4.17 1.81 -12.89
N VAL A 158 5.36 1.62 -13.46
CA VAL A 158 6.39 0.78 -12.83
C VAL A 158 6.74 1.37 -11.47
N HIS A 159 6.72 0.55 -10.43
CA HIS A 159 7.04 1.00 -9.09
C HIS A 159 7.73 -0.08 -8.27
N ARG A 160 8.36 0.34 -7.17
CA ARG A 160 9.11 -0.55 -6.26
C ARG A 160 9.17 0.00 -4.84
N ALA A 161 9.18 -0.90 -3.86
CA ALA A 161 9.53 -0.57 -2.48
C ALA A 161 11.02 -0.84 -2.25
N ARG A 162 11.80 0.20 -1.95
CA ARG A 162 13.23 0.04 -1.65
C ARG A 162 13.43 -0.73 -0.35
N PRO A 163 14.59 -1.39 -0.18
CA PRO A 163 14.94 -2.01 1.09
C PRO A 163 14.81 -1.03 2.26
N SER A 164 14.11 -1.45 3.31
CA SER A 164 14.11 -0.73 4.58
C SER A 164 15.31 -1.13 5.43
N ARG A 165 15.72 -0.23 6.33
CA ARG A 165 16.69 -0.45 7.40
C ARG A 165 16.09 0.11 8.68
N ALA A 166 16.48 -0.41 9.83
CA ALA A 166 16.16 0.26 11.09
C ALA A 166 16.74 1.68 11.04
N ALA A 167 16.00 2.66 11.55
CA ALA A 167 16.51 4.03 11.64
C ALA A 167 17.82 4.04 12.42
N SER A 168 18.82 4.72 11.88
CA SER A 168 20.01 5.10 12.64
C SER A 168 19.63 6.21 13.60
N GLY A 169 19.59 5.90 14.89
CA GLY A 169 19.36 6.88 15.96
C GLY A 169 20.53 7.83 16.14
#